data_AF-A0A961LRQ9-F1
#
_entry.id   AF-A0A961LRQ9-F1
#
_cell.length_a   1.000
_cell.length_b   1.000
_cell.length_c   1.000
_cell.angle_alpha   90.00
_cell.angle_beta   90.00
_cell.angle_gamma   90.00
#
_symmetry.space_group_name_H-M   'P 1'
#
loop_
_entity.id
_entity.type
_entity.pdbx_description
1 polymer ?
#
loop_
_entity_poly.entity_id
_entity_poly.type
_entity_poly.pdbx_seq_one_letter_code
_entity_poly.pdbx_strand_id
1 'polypeptide(L)'
;MSGSHQKISCRRNNILKNRKSTEEVALGIRRRVFEHAMRNNGGYLSQACSAAEQLAWLYNEELKLGEPTLPMIPKPFAGVPSASNPNYHTGAGYNGPFEPQFDRLFIAPAHYALVAYATLIEVERMAPEGLEMFNKDGSSVEMIGAEHSPGMEVHNGTLGIGLSTAAGLAFGRRLRGDAGRTWVFMSDGEVQEGQTWEAVQACAHHGIDTVYAIMDVNNQQCDGAMSSVMEVGDIRTKFQNFGATCVDVDGHDLDAIRDAVREPHAGKPLIILAHTNPFHTMTILQERFPRLHYVRFKSEEERARFNVSIAADLRVDPIDYSH
;
A
#
# COMPACT_ATOMS: atom_id res chain seq x y z
N MET A 1 35.55 -48.33 3.45
CA MET A 1 35.01 -47.63 2.26
C MET A 1 33.91 -46.71 2.73
N SER A 2 34.07 -45.44 2.39
CA SER A 2 33.50 -44.24 3.03
C SER A 2 32.01 -44.06 2.85
N GLY A 3 31.32 -43.67 3.93
CA GLY A 3 29.94 -43.21 3.91
C GLY A 3 29.76 -41.86 3.22
N SER A 4 28.77 -41.78 2.35
CA SER A 4 28.36 -40.58 1.63
C SER A 4 27.38 -39.76 2.49
N HIS A 5 27.90 -38.77 3.21
CA HIS A 5 27.09 -37.66 3.72
C HIS A 5 26.75 -36.72 2.56
N GLN A 6 25.49 -36.76 2.13
CA GLN A 6 24.94 -35.84 1.16
C GLN A 6 24.71 -34.50 1.86
N LYS A 7 25.61 -33.53 1.60
CA LYS A 7 25.48 -32.15 2.06
C LYS A 7 24.19 -31.56 1.48
N ILE A 8 23.18 -31.37 2.34
CA ILE A 8 22.07 -30.48 2.07
C ILE A 8 22.64 -29.07 2.00
N SER A 9 22.87 -28.59 0.78
CA SER A 9 23.26 -27.22 0.50
C SER A 9 22.09 -26.32 0.89
N CYS A 10 22.26 -25.57 1.97
CA CYS A 10 21.41 -24.44 2.35
C CYS A 10 21.43 -23.43 1.20
N ARG A 11 20.38 -23.41 0.37
CA ARG A 11 20.10 -22.31 -0.55
C ARG A 11 19.81 -21.10 0.31
N ARG A 12 20.78 -20.20 0.47
CA ARG A 12 20.54 -18.86 0.98
C ARG A 12 19.49 -18.22 0.07
N ASN A 13 18.31 -17.93 0.61
CA ASN A 13 17.31 -17.11 -0.05
C ASN A 13 17.98 -15.77 -0.37
N ASN A 14 18.30 -15.54 -1.64
CA ASN A 14 18.58 -14.21 -2.15
C ASN A 14 17.24 -13.47 -2.14
N ILE A 15 16.89 -12.88 -0.99
CA ILE A 15 15.89 -11.82 -0.97
C ILE A 15 16.53 -10.68 -1.77
N LEU A 16 15.93 -10.29 -2.90
CA LEU A 16 16.27 -9.06 -3.62
C LEU A 16 16.31 -7.91 -2.61
N LYS A 17 17.52 -7.51 -2.19
CA LYS A 17 17.70 -6.27 -1.44
C LYS A 17 17.72 -5.15 -2.46
N ASN A 18 16.71 -4.29 -2.38
CA ASN A 18 16.72 -3.02 -3.09
C ASN A 18 18.01 -2.25 -2.74
N ARG A 19 18.54 -1.53 -3.72
CA ARG A 19 19.75 -0.72 -3.54
C ARG A 19 19.46 0.59 -2.80
N LYS A 20 18.21 1.06 -2.86
CA LYS A 20 17.75 2.28 -2.20
C LYS A 20 17.45 2.05 -0.73
N SER A 21 17.75 3.04 0.10
CA SER A 21 17.22 3.10 1.46
C SER A 21 15.70 3.28 1.43
N THR A 22 15.03 3.01 2.54
CA THR A 22 13.57 3.18 2.64
C THR A 22 13.15 4.64 2.50
N GLU A 23 13.97 5.57 2.99
CA GLU A 23 13.81 7.01 2.81
C GLU A 23 13.95 7.42 1.33
N GLU A 24 14.91 6.83 0.61
CA GLU A 24 15.08 7.06 -0.82
C GLU A 24 13.89 6.51 -1.63
N VAL A 25 13.36 5.34 -1.26
CA VAL A 25 12.12 4.78 -1.85
C VAL A 25 10.93 5.70 -1.58
N ALA A 26 10.75 6.17 -0.34
CA ALA A 26 9.65 7.08 0.01
C ALA A 26 9.72 8.41 -0.77
N LEU A 27 10.91 9.01 -0.90
CA LEU A 27 11.12 10.19 -1.71
C LEU A 27 10.87 9.92 -3.21
N GLY A 28 11.30 8.76 -3.69
CA GLY A 28 11.07 8.31 -5.07
C GLY A 28 9.58 8.14 -5.40
N ILE A 29 8.80 7.57 -4.48
CA ILE A 29 7.33 7.45 -4.61
C ILE A 29 6.73 8.84 -4.83
N ARG A 30 7.03 9.80 -3.96
CA ARG A 30 6.53 11.18 -4.07
C ARG A 30 6.88 11.83 -5.40
N ARG A 31 8.13 11.69 -5.86
CA ARG A 31 8.60 12.25 -7.13
C ARG A 31 7.85 11.68 -8.34
N ARG A 32 7.59 10.36 -8.37
CA ARG A 32 6.84 9.72 -9.46
C ARG A 32 5.39 10.15 -9.48
N VAL A 33 4.74 10.22 -8.32
CA VAL A 33 3.34 10.66 -8.23
C VAL A 33 3.22 12.13 -8.63
N PHE A 34 4.18 12.97 -8.22
CA PHE A 34 4.28 14.36 -8.66
C PHE A 34 4.42 14.48 -10.17
N GLU A 35 5.38 13.78 -10.78
CA GLU A 35 5.57 13.79 -12.23
C GLU A 35 4.32 13.32 -12.98
N HIS A 36 3.71 12.23 -12.53
CA HIS A 36 2.47 11.72 -13.11
C HIS A 36 1.35 12.76 -13.03
N ALA A 37 1.14 13.38 -11.86
CA ALA A 37 0.09 14.37 -11.67
C ALA A 37 0.32 15.63 -12.51
N MET A 38 1.58 16.07 -12.63
CA MET A 38 1.95 17.18 -13.48
C MET A 38 1.68 16.88 -14.93
N ARG A 39 2.01 15.70 -15.47
CA ARG A 39 1.78 15.35 -16.89
C ARG A 39 0.30 15.13 -17.22
N ASN A 40 -0.48 14.57 -16.29
CA ASN A 40 -1.87 14.17 -16.54
C ASN A 40 -2.94 15.17 -16.02
N ASN A 41 -2.52 16.37 -15.60
CA ASN A 41 -3.41 17.39 -15.05
C ASN A 41 -4.23 16.90 -13.83
N GLY A 42 -3.60 16.09 -12.99
CA GLY A 42 -4.11 15.71 -11.68
C GLY A 42 -3.67 14.33 -11.21
N GLY A 43 -3.86 14.08 -9.92
CA GLY A 43 -3.51 12.80 -9.30
C GLY A 43 -3.65 12.80 -7.78
N TYR A 44 -3.32 11.65 -7.19
CA TYR A 44 -3.38 11.37 -5.75
C TYR A 44 -2.13 11.88 -5.01
N LEU A 45 -1.82 13.18 -5.14
CA LEU A 45 -0.62 13.80 -4.54
C LEU A 45 -0.62 13.66 -3.01
N SER A 46 -1.78 13.83 -2.38
CA SER A 46 -1.93 13.79 -0.93
C SER A 46 -1.66 12.41 -0.35
N GLN A 47 -2.10 11.37 -1.05
CA GLN A 47 -1.83 9.97 -0.68
C GLN A 47 -0.34 9.64 -0.80
N ALA A 48 0.37 10.23 -1.77
CA ALA A 48 1.82 10.10 -1.84
C ALA A 48 2.51 10.82 -0.67
N CYS A 49 1.98 11.97 -0.24
CA CYS A 49 2.48 12.66 0.94
C CYS A 49 2.31 11.83 2.21
N SER A 50 1.13 11.24 2.41
CA SER A 50 0.79 10.53 3.65
C SER A 50 1.38 9.13 3.73
N ALA A 51 1.38 8.36 2.62
CA ALA A 51 1.64 6.91 2.67
C ALA A 51 3.02 6.44 2.22
N ALA A 52 3.87 7.34 1.71
CA ALA A 52 5.13 6.93 1.09
C ALA A 52 6.07 6.21 2.07
N GLU A 53 6.20 6.65 3.33
CA GLU A 53 7.03 5.96 4.33
C GLU A 53 6.51 4.55 4.62
N GLN A 54 5.20 4.41 4.84
CA GLN A 54 4.60 3.12 5.20
C GLN A 54 4.74 2.10 4.07
N LEU A 55 4.42 2.48 2.83
CA LEU A 55 4.55 1.58 1.68
C LEU A 55 6.02 1.30 1.32
N ALA A 56 6.90 2.29 1.45
CA ALA A 56 8.33 2.07 1.29
C ALA A 56 8.83 1.05 2.30
N TRP A 57 8.53 1.23 3.59
CA TRP A 57 8.97 0.32 4.65
C TRP A 57 8.41 -1.10 4.47
N LEU A 58 7.12 -1.23 4.14
CA LEU A 58 6.50 -2.51 3.87
C LEU A 58 7.26 -3.29 2.79
N TYR A 59 7.48 -2.69 1.63
CA TYR A 59 8.13 -3.40 0.52
C TYR A 59 9.65 -3.53 0.65
N ASN A 60 10.31 -2.59 1.32
CA ASN A 60 11.77 -2.50 1.36
C ASN A 60 12.38 -3.26 2.56
N GLU A 61 11.63 -3.40 3.65
CA GLU A 61 12.14 -3.96 4.92
C GLU A 61 11.25 -5.06 5.49
N GLU A 62 9.94 -4.82 5.61
CA GLU A 62 9.08 -5.63 6.47
C GLU A 62 8.54 -6.89 5.80
N LEU A 63 8.07 -6.78 4.55
CA LEU A 63 7.42 -7.88 3.86
C LEU A 63 8.44 -8.93 3.41
N LYS A 64 8.20 -10.17 3.81
CA LYS A 64 8.90 -11.33 3.27
C LYS A 64 8.21 -11.80 2.00
N LEU A 65 8.58 -11.19 0.87
CA LEU A 65 8.05 -11.53 -0.46
C LEU A 65 8.98 -12.48 -1.22
N GLY A 66 8.40 -13.21 -2.17
CA GLY A 66 9.18 -13.96 -3.17
C GLY A 66 9.55 -13.09 -4.37
N GLU A 67 10.28 -13.71 -5.30
CA GLU A 67 10.58 -13.10 -6.60
C GLU A 67 9.29 -12.86 -7.40
N PRO A 68 9.13 -11.70 -8.05
CA PRO A 68 8.00 -11.44 -8.93
C PRO A 68 7.83 -12.54 -9.98
N THR A 69 6.59 -12.97 -10.20
CA THR A 69 6.22 -13.99 -11.19
C THR A 69 5.63 -13.39 -12.47
N LEU A 70 5.41 -12.07 -12.48
CA LEU A 70 4.92 -11.30 -13.62
C LEU A 70 6.02 -10.44 -14.23
N PRO A 71 5.89 -10.07 -15.52
CA PRO A 71 6.86 -9.17 -16.16
C PRO A 71 6.86 -7.78 -15.51
N MET A 72 8.03 -7.15 -15.51
CA MET A 72 8.23 -5.79 -15.00
C MET A 72 7.32 -4.77 -15.66
N ILE A 73 7.08 -4.89 -16.97
CA ILE A 73 6.07 -4.11 -17.70
C ILE A 73 4.75 -4.88 -17.62
N PRO A 74 3.68 -4.29 -17.04
CA PRO A 74 2.39 -4.97 -16.91
C PRO A 74 1.80 -5.41 -18.24
N LYS A 75 1.15 -6.58 -18.22
CA LYS A 75 0.38 -7.07 -19.37
C LYS A 75 -0.94 -6.30 -19.46
N PRO A 76 -1.48 -6.05 -20.66
CA PRO A 76 -2.85 -5.57 -20.82
C PRO A 76 -3.86 -6.51 -20.11
N PHE A 77 -5.00 -5.95 -19.70
CA PHE A 77 -6.07 -6.73 -19.09
C PHE A 77 -6.76 -7.61 -20.14
N ALA A 78 -6.60 -8.93 -20.00
CA ALA A 78 -7.15 -9.92 -20.94
C ALA A 78 -8.61 -10.31 -20.64
N GLY A 79 -9.24 -9.67 -19.66
CA GLY A 79 -10.57 -10.03 -19.15
C GLY A 79 -10.53 -10.91 -17.90
N VAL A 80 -11.73 -11.20 -17.36
CA VAL A 80 -11.92 -12.01 -16.15
C VAL A 80 -11.64 -13.50 -16.38
N PRO A 81 -11.46 -14.31 -15.32
CA PRO A 81 -11.39 -15.77 -15.45
C PRO A 81 -12.57 -16.33 -16.24
N SER A 82 -12.27 -17.12 -17.27
CA SER A 82 -13.29 -17.75 -18.11
C SER A 82 -12.72 -18.96 -18.84
N ALA A 83 -13.58 -19.77 -19.48
CA ALA A 83 -13.11 -20.88 -20.33
C ALA A 83 -12.19 -20.40 -21.48
N SER A 84 -12.39 -19.17 -21.96
CA SER A 84 -11.54 -18.52 -22.97
C SER A 84 -10.32 -17.78 -22.40
N ASN A 85 -10.24 -17.64 -21.07
CA ASN A 85 -9.11 -17.03 -20.37
C ASN A 85 -8.63 -17.92 -19.20
N PRO A 86 -8.11 -19.13 -19.50
CA PRO A 86 -7.70 -20.09 -18.47
C PRO A 86 -6.43 -19.68 -17.73
N ASN A 87 -5.64 -18.75 -18.28
CA ASN A 87 -4.37 -18.28 -17.74
C ASN A 87 -4.50 -16.89 -17.08
N TYR A 88 -5.64 -16.63 -16.43
CA TYR A 88 -5.85 -15.42 -15.66
C TYR A 88 -4.75 -15.27 -14.60
N HIS A 89 -4.20 -14.07 -14.49
CA HIS A 89 -3.22 -13.72 -13.48
C HIS A 89 -3.70 -12.50 -12.72
N THR A 90 -3.34 -12.45 -11.44
CA THR A 90 -3.64 -11.34 -10.55
C THR A 90 -2.40 -10.50 -10.33
N GLY A 91 -2.59 -9.27 -9.88
CA GLY A 91 -1.57 -8.35 -9.43
C GLY A 91 -0.64 -8.90 -8.36
N ALA A 92 -1.10 -9.92 -7.63
CA ALA A 92 -0.31 -10.68 -6.67
C ALA A 92 1.02 -11.20 -7.23
N GLY A 93 1.13 -11.44 -8.53
CA GLY A 93 2.39 -11.89 -9.12
C GLY A 93 3.54 -10.88 -8.96
N TYR A 94 3.25 -9.59 -8.74
CA TYR A 94 4.27 -8.58 -8.39
C TYR A 94 4.82 -8.75 -6.96
N ASN A 95 4.04 -9.37 -6.07
CA ASN A 95 4.45 -9.73 -4.70
C ASN A 95 5.09 -11.13 -4.65
N GLY A 96 5.07 -11.87 -5.76
CA GLY A 96 5.68 -13.18 -5.93
C GLY A 96 4.70 -14.35 -5.76
N PRO A 97 5.21 -15.60 -5.64
CA PRO A 97 4.38 -16.78 -5.57
C PRO A 97 3.59 -16.86 -4.25
N PHE A 98 2.41 -17.46 -4.30
CA PHE A 98 1.59 -17.74 -3.11
C PHE A 98 2.12 -19.00 -2.42
N GLU A 99 3.17 -18.88 -1.60
CA GLU A 99 3.75 -19.99 -0.85
C GLU A 99 3.60 -19.80 0.68
N PRO A 100 3.63 -20.90 1.48
CA PRO A 100 3.40 -20.85 2.92
C PRO A 100 4.30 -19.89 3.71
N GLN A 101 5.52 -19.65 3.23
CA GLN A 101 6.52 -18.85 3.94
C GLN A 101 6.52 -17.36 3.59
N PHE A 102 5.79 -16.95 2.54
CA PHE A 102 5.77 -15.57 2.06
C PHE A 102 4.58 -14.80 2.63
N ASP A 103 4.83 -13.55 2.95
CA ASP A 103 3.81 -12.59 3.37
C ASP A 103 2.93 -12.20 2.18
N ARG A 104 1.72 -11.72 2.48
CA ARG A 104 0.74 -11.22 1.51
C ARG A 104 0.35 -9.80 1.89
N LEU A 105 0.18 -8.91 0.91
CA LEU A 105 -0.20 -7.52 1.17
C LEU A 105 -1.52 -7.18 0.47
N PHE A 106 -2.49 -6.72 1.25
CA PHE A 106 -3.75 -6.18 0.74
C PHE A 106 -3.74 -4.66 0.91
N ILE A 107 -3.84 -3.93 -0.19
CA ILE A 107 -4.01 -2.47 -0.18
C ILE A 107 -5.51 -2.22 -0.17
N ALA A 108 -6.05 -1.88 1.00
CA ALA A 108 -7.48 -1.71 1.21
C ALA A 108 -8.03 -0.41 0.60
N PRO A 109 -7.37 0.77 0.70
CA PRO A 109 -7.80 1.93 -0.04
C PRO A 109 -7.31 1.82 -1.48
N ALA A 110 -8.06 1.10 -2.33
CA ALA A 110 -7.65 0.78 -3.70
C ALA A 110 -7.34 2.01 -4.59
N HIS A 111 -7.85 3.18 -4.24
CA HIS A 111 -7.54 4.45 -4.90
C HIS A 111 -6.10 4.95 -4.65
N TYR A 112 -5.35 4.35 -3.70
CA TYR A 112 -3.92 4.58 -3.52
C TYR A 112 -3.07 3.87 -4.60
N ALA A 113 -3.70 3.30 -5.63
CA ALA A 113 -3.07 2.55 -6.71
C ALA A 113 -1.86 3.25 -7.32
N LEU A 114 -1.94 4.55 -7.63
CA LEU A 114 -0.80 5.28 -8.19
C LEU A 114 0.41 5.28 -7.26
N VAL A 115 0.19 5.42 -5.94
CA VAL A 115 1.24 5.34 -4.92
C VAL A 115 1.79 3.92 -4.85
N ALA A 116 0.92 2.90 -4.87
CA ALA A 116 1.32 1.50 -4.88
C ALA A 116 2.18 1.13 -6.10
N TYR A 117 1.81 1.56 -7.30
CA TYR A 117 2.59 1.33 -8.52
C TYR A 117 3.93 2.08 -8.47
N ALA A 118 3.94 3.32 -7.97
CA ALA A 118 5.18 4.06 -7.74
C ALA A 118 6.10 3.32 -6.76
N THR A 119 5.55 2.73 -5.70
CA THR A 119 6.31 1.89 -4.76
C THR A 119 6.90 0.68 -5.47
N LEU A 120 6.12 -0.08 -6.24
CA LEU A 120 6.61 -1.25 -6.99
C LEU A 120 7.76 -0.88 -7.94
N ILE A 121 7.72 0.31 -8.53
CA ILE A 121 8.81 0.80 -9.38
C ILE A 121 10.06 1.12 -8.56
N GLU A 122 9.88 1.82 -7.44
CA GLU A 122 10.98 2.18 -6.56
C GLU A 122 11.66 0.99 -5.89
N VAL A 123 10.94 -0.13 -5.75
CA VAL A 123 11.47 -1.42 -5.25
C VAL A 123 11.81 -2.43 -6.35
N GLU A 124 11.92 -1.98 -7.60
CA GLU A 124 12.35 -2.79 -8.75
C GLU A 124 11.49 -4.04 -9.01
N ARG A 125 10.20 -3.99 -8.66
CA ARG A 125 9.18 -5.03 -8.98
C ARG A 125 8.35 -4.69 -10.21
N MET A 126 8.32 -3.43 -10.62
CA MET A 126 7.65 -2.92 -11.82
C MET A 126 8.58 -1.96 -12.55
N ALA A 127 8.53 -1.91 -13.88
CA ALA A 127 9.31 -0.95 -14.66
C ALA A 127 8.59 0.41 -14.73
N PRO A 128 9.32 1.55 -14.75
CA PRO A 128 8.73 2.89 -14.87
C PRO A 128 7.76 3.05 -16.05
N GLU A 129 8.07 2.41 -17.18
CA GLU A 129 7.28 2.39 -18.41
C GLU A 129 5.86 1.85 -18.19
N GLY A 130 5.65 1.03 -17.15
CA GLY A 130 4.32 0.56 -16.79
C GLY A 130 3.35 1.67 -16.40
N LEU A 131 3.82 2.83 -15.89
CA LEU A 131 2.96 3.98 -15.60
C LEU A 131 2.41 4.66 -16.86
N GLU A 132 3.00 4.41 -18.04
CA GLU A 132 2.42 4.87 -19.31
C GLU A 132 1.07 4.18 -19.59
N MET A 133 0.78 3.05 -18.93
CA MET A 133 -0.48 2.35 -19.06
C MET A 133 -1.54 2.82 -18.04
N PHE A 134 -1.21 3.76 -17.15
CA PHE A 134 -2.10 4.17 -16.07
C PHE A 134 -3.43 4.71 -16.59
N ASN A 135 -4.54 4.11 -16.11
CA ASN A 135 -5.91 4.51 -16.40
C ASN A 135 -6.26 4.65 -17.89
N LYS A 136 -5.71 3.76 -18.73
CA LYS A 136 -6.02 3.64 -20.16
C LYS A 136 -6.90 2.42 -20.43
N ASP A 137 -7.77 2.51 -21.43
CA ASP A 137 -8.63 1.40 -21.85
C ASP A 137 -7.81 0.14 -22.17
N GLY A 138 -8.23 -1.00 -21.61
CA GLY A 138 -7.55 -2.30 -21.79
C GLY A 138 -6.26 -2.47 -20.98
N SER A 139 -5.86 -1.47 -20.18
CA SER A 139 -4.72 -1.57 -19.27
C SER A 139 -5.06 -2.39 -18.03
N SER A 140 -4.04 -2.99 -17.41
CA SER A 140 -4.15 -3.54 -16.04
C SER A 140 -3.77 -2.53 -14.95
N VAL A 141 -3.17 -1.39 -15.31
CA VAL A 141 -2.69 -0.35 -14.39
C VAL A 141 -3.83 0.64 -14.13
N GLU A 142 -4.79 0.27 -13.29
CA GLU A 142 -6.02 1.03 -13.07
C GLU A 142 -5.85 2.17 -12.06
N MET A 143 -6.65 3.24 -12.19
CA MET A 143 -6.66 4.37 -11.25
C MET A 143 -7.17 3.97 -9.86
N ILE A 144 -8.17 3.10 -9.80
CA ILE A 144 -8.62 2.42 -8.60
C ILE A 144 -8.22 0.97 -8.79
N GLY A 145 -7.28 0.48 -7.99
CA GLY A 145 -6.70 -0.85 -8.19
C GLY A 145 -7.74 -1.96 -8.06
N ALA A 146 -7.65 -2.93 -8.94
CA ALA A 146 -8.38 -4.19 -8.87
C ALA A 146 -7.41 -5.36 -8.74
N GLU A 147 -7.89 -6.58 -8.52
CA GLU A 147 -7.04 -7.73 -8.28
C GLU A 147 -6.14 -8.13 -9.46
N HIS A 148 -6.38 -7.61 -10.67
CA HIS A 148 -5.47 -7.76 -11.83
C HIS A 148 -4.40 -6.66 -11.90
N SER A 149 -4.54 -5.58 -11.13
CA SER A 149 -3.62 -4.45 -11.15
C SER A 149 -2.33 -4.72 -10.40
N PRO A 150 -1.16 -4.21 -10.86
CA PRO A 150 0.13 -4.53 -10.23
C PRO A 150 0.14 -4.35 -8.70
N GLY A 151 0.53 -5.41 -7.97
CA GLY A 151 0.62 -5.41 -6.50
C GLY A 151 -0.70 -5.53 -5.75
N MET A 152 -1.85 -5.40 -6.45
CA MET A 152 -3.17 -5.58 -5.86
C MET A 152 -3.53 -7.07 -5.88
N GLU A 153 -3.69 -7.66 -4.71
CA GLU A 153 -3.93 -9.11 -4.60
C GLU A 153 -5.41 -9.49 -4.52
N VAL A 154 -6.24 -8.54 -4.12
CA VAL A 154 -7.67 -8.69 -3.90
C VAL A 154 -8.39 -7.44 -4.37
N HIS A 155 -9.68 -7.56 -4.64
CA HIS A 155 -10.51 -6.46 -5.06
C HIS A 155 -11.00 -5.65 -3.85
N ASN A 156 -10.48 -4.45 -3.63
CA ASN A 156 -10.80 -3.59 -2.48
C ASN A 156 -11.37 -2.20 -2.87
N GLY A 157 -11.94 -2.05 -4.08
CA GLY A 157 -12.55 -0.79 -4.53
C GLY A 157 -13.67 -0.27 -3.62
N THR A 158 -14.25 -1.15 -2.79
CA THR A 158 -15.15 -0.84 -1.69
C THR A 158 -14.38 -0.88 -0.37
N LEU A 159 -14.46 0.22 0.39
CA LEU A 159 -13.79 0.34 1.69
C LEU A 159 -14.30 -0.72 2.69
N GLY A 160 -13.48 -1.03 3.70
CA GLY A 160 -13.83 -1.95 4.80
C GLY A 160 -13.69 -3.45 4.48
N ILE A 161 -13.44 -3.84 3.23
CA ILE A 161 -13.33 -5.26 2.84
C ILE A 161 -11.95 -5.87 3.06
N GLY A 162 -10.88 -5.05 2.96
CA GLY A 162 -9.51 -5.52 3.02
C GLY A 162 -9.18 -6.28 4.30
N LEU A 163 -9.54 -5.74 5.47
CA LEU A 163 -9.24 -6.37 6.76
C LEU A 163 -10.00 -7.69 6.97
N SER A 164 -11.26 -7.76 6.54
CA SER A 164 -12.06 -8.99 6.63
C SER A 164 -11.51 -10.09 5.73
N THR A 165 -11.11 -9.74 4.50
CA THR A 165 -10.47 -10.67 3.56
C THR A 165 -9.14 -11.17 4.12
N ALA A 166 -8.35 -10.28 4.73
CA ALA A 166 -7.10 -10.63 5.38
C ALA A 166 -7.29 -11.59 6.56
N ALA A 167 -8.31 -11.35 7.40
CA ALA A 167 -8.68 -12.22 8.51
C ALA A 167 -9.02 -13.65 8.02
N GLY A 168 -9.85 -13.76 6.97
CA GLY A 168 -10.20 -15.06 6.38
C GLY A 168 -8.99 -15.79 5.81
N LEU A 169 -8.12 -15.09 5.09
CA LEU A 169 -6.89 -15.67 4.56
C LEU A 169 -5.96 -16.14 5.68
N ALA A 170 -5.69 -15.29 6.68
CA ALA A 170 -4.82 -15.59 7.80
C ALA A 170 -5.34 -16.78 8.63
N PHE A 171 -6.66 -16.86 8.84
CA PHE A 171 -7.29 -18.01 9.50
C PHE A 171 -7.03 -19.31 8.74
N GLY A 172 -7.26 -19.32 7.43
CA GLY A 172 -6.99 -20.49 6.59
C GLY A 172 -5.52 -20.89 6.56
N ARG A 173 -4.61 -19.90 6.50
CA ARG A 173 -3.14 -20.10 6.57
C ARG A 173 -2.73 -20.74 7.89
N ARG A 174 -3.24 -20.24 9.01
CA ARG A 174 -2.97 -20.79 10.34
C ARG A 174 -3.44 -22.24 10.47
N LEU A 175 -4.63 -22.58 9.96
CA LEU A 175 -5.13 -23.96 9.96
C LEU A 175 -4.25 -24.93 9.17
N ARG A 176 -3.50 -24.43 8.18
CA ARG A 176 -2.52 -25.21 7.40
C ARG A 176 -1.11 -25.21 7.99
N GLY A 177 -0.84 -24.39 9.01
CA GLY A 177 0.50 -24.20 9.54
C GLY A 177 1.41 -23.35 8.64
N ASP A 178 0.82 -22.51 7.77
CA ASP A 178 1.57 -21.57 6.94
C ASP A 178 2.17 -20.46 7.82
N ALA A 179 3.43 -20.07 7.58
CA ALA A 179 4.17 -19.15 8.45
C ALA A 179 4.12 -17.67 8.00
N GLY A 180 3.81 -17.39 6.74
CA GLY A 180 3.76 -16.02 6.22
C GLY A 180 2.52 -15.27 6.71
N ARG A 181 2.71 -13.99 6.98
CA ARG A 181 1.73 -13.05 7.55
C ARG A 181 0.83 -12.46 6.47
N THR A 182 -0.33 -11.98 6.88
CA THR A 182 -1.23 -11.22 6.02
C THR A 182 -1.23 -9.75 6.46
N TRP A 183 -0.65 -8.89 5.64
CA TRP A 183 -0.58 -7.45 5.84
C TRP A 183 -1.74 -6.73 5.15
N VAL A 184 -2.23 -5.68 5.80
CA VAL A 184 -3.22 -4.76 5.23
C VAL A 184 -2.68 -3.33 5.35
N PHE A 185 -2.56 -2.65 4.22
CA PHE A 185 -2.42 -1.20 4.21
C PHE A 185 -3.82 -0.60 4.21
N MET A 186 -4.14 0.25 5.19
CA MET A 186 -5.48 0.79 5.44
C MET A 186 -5.48 2.31 5.41
N SER A 187 -6.67 2.90 5.25
CA SER A 187 -6.93 4.32 5.54
C SER A 187 -7.82 4.46 6.78
N ASP A 188 -7.71 5.59 7.49
CA ASP A 188 -8.60 5.92 8.61
C ASP A 188 -10.08 6.00 8.21
N GLY A 189 -10.40 6.33 6.96
CA GLY A 189 -11.77 6.28 6.42
C GLY A 189 -12.42 4.90 6.54
N GLU A 190 -11.64 3.80 6.51
CA GLU A 190 -12.19 2.45 6.62
C GLU A 190 -12.79 2.12 7.99
N VAL A 191 -12.45 2.86 9.04
CA VAL A 191 -13.02 2.63 10.39
C VAL A 191 -14.48 3.08 10.49
N GLN A 192 -14.97 3.79 9.48
CA GLN A 192 -16.37 4.14 9.33
C GLN A 192 -17.21 2.95 8.84
N GLU A 193 -16.58 1.95 8.22
CA GLU A 193 -17.24 0.75 7.73
C GLU A 193 -17.41 -0.28 8.86
N GLY A 194 -18.66 -0.75 9.04
CA GLY A 194 -19.00 -1.75 10.05
C GLY A 194 -18.15 -3.02 9.96
N GLN A 195 -17.83 -3.42 8.73
CA GLN A 195 -17.08 -4.63 8.42
C GLN A 195 -15.65 -4.62 8.98
N THR A 196 -15.03 -3.44 9.14
CA THR A 196 -13.72 -3.31 9.80
C THR A 196 -13.78 -3.83 11.23
N TRP A 197 -14.83 -3.50 11.97
CA TRP A 197 -15.01 -3.88 13.37
C TRP A 197 -15.36 -5.37 13.51
N GLU A 198 -16.18 -5.91 12.60
CA GLU A 198 -16.48 -7.33 12.52
C GLU A 198 -15.21 -8.17 12.29
N ALA A 199 -14.31 -7.71 11.41
CA ALA A 199 -13.05 -8.38 11.13
C ALA A 199 -12.14 -8.45 12.36
N VAL A 200 -12.01 -7.35 13.11
CA VAL A 200 -11.22 -7.32 14.36
C VAL A 200 -11.82 -8.28 15.39
N GLN A 201 -13.13 -8.26 15.57
CA GLN A 201 -13.83 -9.16 16.49
C GLN A 201 -13.60 -10.63 16.11
N ALA A 202 -13.66 -10.97 14.82
CA ALA A 202 -13.38 -12.30 14.31
C ALA A 202 -11.92 -12.71 14.57
N CYS A 203 -10.96 -11.83 14.31
CA CYS A 203 -9.54 -12.06 14.61
C CYS A 203 -9.31 -12.34 16.10
N ALA A 204 -9.87 -11.51 16.99
CA ALA A 204 -9.73 -11.68 18.42
C ALA A 204 -10.38 -12.98 18.91
N HIS A 205 -11.61 -13.28 18.47
CA HIS A 205 -12.33 -14.49 18.85
C HIS A 205 -11.59 -15.76 18.43
N HIS A 206 -11.03 -15.76 17.22
CA HIS A 206 -10.31 -16.91 16.68
C HIS A 206 -8.82 -16.93 17.05
N GLY A 207 -8.28 -15.93 17.74
CA GLY A 207 -6.87 -15.86 18.11
C GLY A 207 -5.92 -15.61 16.92
N ILE A 208 -6.36 -14.86 15.91
CA ILE A 208 -5.62 -14.63 14.65
C ILE A 208 -4.60 -13.50 14.87
N ASP A 209 -3.36 -13.88 15.16
CA ASP A 209 -2.23 -12.97 15.39
C ASP A 209 -1.26 -12.84 14.20
N THR A 210 -1.62 -13.44 13.06
CA THR A 210 -0.87 -13.35 11.80
C THR A 210 -1.41 -12.27 10.87
N VAL A 211 -2.41 -11.49 11.32
CA VAL A 211 -2.91 -10.30 10.63
C VAL A 211 -2.22 -9.07 11.20
N TYR A 212 -1.60 -8.32 10.30
CA TYR A 212 -0.95 -7.05 10.59
C TYR A 212 -1.60 -5.98 9.73
N ALA A 213 -1.85 -4.81 10.30
CA ALA A 213 -2.31 -3.65 9.54
C ALA A 213 -1.48 -2.41 9.87
N ILE A 214 -1.22 -1.60 8.87
CA ILE A 214 -0.74 -0.23 9.04
C ILE A 214 -1.75 0.71 8.39
N MET A 215 -2.26 1.65 9.17
CA MET A 215 -3.34 2.56 8.79
C MET A 215 -2.79 3.97 8.63
N ASP A 216 -2.99 4.54 7.44
CA ASP A 216 -2.77 5.95 7.16
C ASP A 216 -3.88 6.79 7.83
N VAL A 217 -3.54 7.43 8.95
CA VAL A 217 -4.43 8.33 9.71
C VAL A 217 -4.09 9.77 9.34
N ASN A 218 -4.58 10.18 8.17
CA ASN A 218 -4.35 11.52 7.60
C ASN A 218 -5.47 12.53 7.92
N ASN A 219 -6.53 12.09 8.62
CA ASN A 219 -7.68 12.90 9.02
C ASN A 219 -8.48 13.50 7.86
N GLN A 220 -8.48 12.85 6.69
CA GLN A 220 -9.13 13.34 5.48
C GLN A 220 -9.90 12.26 4.72
N GLN A 221 -11.00 12.67 4.08
CA GLN A 221 -11.85 11.84 3.24
C GLN A 221 -12.10 12.52 1.89
N CYS A 222 -12.87 11.86 1.02
CA CYS A 222 -13.26 12.43 -0.28
C CYS A 222 -14.00 13.78 -0.13
N ASP A 223 -14.94 13.86 0.83
CA ASP A 223 -15.80 15.04 1.01
C ASP A 223 -15.22 16.12 1.94
N GLY A 224 -14.05 15.89 2.55
CA GLY A 224 -13.37 16.88 3.38
C GLY A 224 -12.64 16.29 4.57
N ALA A 225 -12.51 17.10 5.63
CA ALA A 225 -11.83 16.67 6.85
C ALA A 225 -12.69 15.64 7.59
N MET A 226 -12.06 14.60 8.14
CA MET A 226 -12.73 13.55 8.90
C MET A 226 -13.71 14.10 9.95
N SER A 227 -13.28 15.11 10.71
CA SER A 227 -14.08 15.79 11.75
C SER A 227 -15.32 16.53 11.24
N SER A 228 -15.35 16.87 9.94
CA SER A 228 -16.48 17.57 9.31
C SER A 228 -17.45 16.64 8.58
N VAL A 229 -16.98 15.45 8.18
CA VAL A 229 -17.78 14.47 7.43
C VAL A 229 -18.40 13.46 8.38
N MET A 230 -17.57 12.67 9.07
CA MET A 230 -18.00 11.76 10.13
C MET A 230 -16.83 11.46 11.06
N GLU A 231 -16.84 12.12 12.22
CA GLU A 231 -15.76 12.02 13.20
C GLU A 231 -15.61 10.60 13.76
N VAL A 232 -14.39 10.09 13.74
CA VAL A 232 -14.06 8.72 14.18
C VAL A 232 -13.52 8.65 15.60
N GLY A 233 -13.21 9.78 16.24
CA GLY A 233 -12.73 9.86 17.63
C GLY A 233 -11.47 9.03 17.88
N ASP A 234 -11.35 8.47 19.09
CA ASP A 234 -10.20 7.65 19.49
C ASP A 234 -10.23 6.27 18.82
N ILE A 235 -9.56 6.18 17.67
CA ILE A 235 -9.44 4.95 16.86
C ILE A 235 -8.72 3.85 17.65
N ARG A 236 -7.67 4.18 18.41
CA ARG A 236 -6.87 3.21 19.16
C ARG A 236 -7.69 2.51 20.21
N THR A 237 -8.38 3.28 21.06
CA THR A 237 -9.22 2.72 22.13
C THR A 237 -10.32 1.84 21.54
N LYS A 238 -10.92 2.22 20.40
CA LYS A 238 -11.91 1.37 19.71
C LYS A 238 -11.31 0.03 19.29
N PHE A 239 -10.19 0.00 18.58
CA PHE A 239 -9.54 -1.26 18.18
C PHE A 239 -9.16 -2.13 19.38
N GLN A 240 -8.62 -1.54 20.44
CA GLN A 240 -8.28 -2.26 21.67
C GLN A 240 -9.51 -2.89 22.33
N ASN A 241 -10.62 -2.15 22.40
CA ASN A 241 -11.88 -2.66 22.96
C ASN A 241 -12.51 -3.77 22.10
N PHE A 242 -12.24 -3.78 20.79
CA PHE A 242 -12.65 -4.88 19.89
C PHE A 242 -11.68 -6.08 19.92
N GLY A 243 -10.54 -5.96 20.61
CA GLY A 243 -9.64 -7.08 20.90
C GLY A 243 -8.34 -7.10 20.09
N ALA A 244 -8.02 -6.04 19.33
CA ALA A 244 -6.71 -5.90 18.69
C ALA A 244 -5.62 -5.42 19.68
N THR A 245 -4.37 -5.69 19.36
CA THR A 245 -3.26 -4.84 19.83
C THR A 245 -3.18 -3.65 18.88
N CYS A 246 -3.22 -2.43 19.43
CA CYS A 246 -3.23 -1.21 18.63
C CYS A 246 -2.27 -0.16 19.21
N VAL A 247 -1.41 0.38 18.34
CA VAL A 247 -0.33 1.31 18.69
C VAL A 247 -0.34 2.52 17.76
N ASP A 248 -0.04 3.70 18.31
CA ASP A 248 0.11 4.95 17.55
C ASP A 248 1.59 5.20 17.25
N VAL A 249 1.87 5.71 16.06
CA VAL A 249 3.19 6.22 15.67
C VAL A 249 3.05 7.52 14.87
N ASP A 250 4.13 8.32 14.84
CA ASP A 250 4.30 9.30 13.77
C ASP A 250 4.53 8.53 12.46
N GLY A 251 3.62 8.68 11.50
CA GLY A 251 3.64 7.97 10.24
C GLY A 251 4.76 8.39 9.29
N HIS A 252 5.51 9.45 9.62
CA HIS A 252 6.69 9.92 8.90
C HIS A 252 8.01 9.58 9.62
N ASP A 253 7.94 8.94 10.80
CA ASP A 253 9.09 8.42 11.52
C ASP A 253 9.24 6.91 11.26
N LEU A 254 10.17 6.56 10.37
CA LEU A 254 10.45 5.17 10.02
C LEU A 254 10.97 4.35 11.21
N ASP A 255 11.69 4.95 12.16
CA ASP A 255 12.16 4.25 13.35
C ASP A 255 10.99 3.92 14.29
N ALA A 256 10.05 4.85 14.45
CA ALA A 256 8.81 4.59 15.17
C ALA A 256 7.99 3.44 14.55
N ILE A 257 7.87 3.38 13.22
CA ILE A 257 7.20 2.28 12.51
C ILE A 257 7.93 0.94 12.74
N ARG A 258 9.27 0.94 12.61
CA ARG A 258 10.11 -0.26 12.85
C ARG A 258 9.97 -0.79 14.27
N ASP A 259 9.73 0.07 15.25
CA ASP A 259 9.54 -0.34 16.65
C ASP A 259 8.11 -0.81 16.92
N ALA A 260 7.10 -0.16 16.33
CA ALA A 260 5.69 -0.52 16.51
C ALA A 260 5.36 -1.96 16.06
N VAL A 261 5.98 -2.46 14.98
CA VAL A 261 5.73 -3.84 14.52
C VAL A 261 6.19 -4.90 15.53
N ARG A 262 7.07 -4.53 16.47
CA ARG A 262 7.59 -5.44 17.51
C ARG A 262 6.68 -5.55 18.74
N GLU A 263 5.59 -4.78 18.81
CA GLU A 263 4.67 -4.79 19.93
C GLU A 263 4.13 -6.21 20.19
N PRO A 264 4.16 -6.75 21.42
CA PRO A 264 3.61 -8.07 21.71
C PRO A 264 2.10 -8.17 21.47
N HIS A 265 1.66 -9.13 20.66
CA HIS A 265 0.25 -9.27 20.26
C HIS A 265 -0.21 -10.73 20.10
N ALA A 266 0.36 -11.66 20.87
CA ALA A 266 -0.01 -13.08 20.78
C ALA A 266 -1.54 -13.28 20.90
N GLY A 267 -2.12 -14.01 19.94
CA GLY A 267 -3.56 -14.24 19.82
C GLY A 267 -4.41 -13.03 19.39
N LYS A 268 -3.82 -11.89 18.98
CA LYS A 268 -4.55 -10.69 18.55
C LYS A 268 -3.98 -10.14 17.25
N PRO A 269 -4.79 -9.54 16.36
CA PRO A 269 -4.26 -8.79 15.22
C PRO A 269 -3.49 -7.57 15.73
N LEU A 270 -2.42 -7.18 15.04
CA LEU A 270 -1.67 -5.95 15.30
C LEU A 270 -2.11 -4.85 14.33
N ILE A 271 -2.56 -3.72 14.86
CA ILE A 271 -2.95 -2.53 14.09
C ILE A 271 -2.02 -1.38 14.46
N ILE A 272 -1.29 -0.86 13.50
CA ILE A 272 -0.40 0.30 13.65
C ILE A 272 -1.13 1.51 13.06
N LEU A 273 -1.44 2.50 13.89
CA LEU A 273 -2.03 3.78 13.47
C LEU A 273 -0.88 4.75 13.17
N ALA A 274 -0.61 4.95 11.88
CA ALA A 274 0.39 5.90 11.41
C ALA A 274 -0.28 7.26 11.23
N HIS A 275 -0.04 8.19 12.17
CA HIS A 275 -0.56 9.56 12.09
C HIS A 275 0.26 10.35 11.09
N THR A 276 -0.37 10.80 10.00
CA THR A 276 0.32 11.38 8.85
C THR A 276 -0.21 12.76 8.51
N ASN A 277 0.57 13.49 7.72
CA ASN A 277 0.20 14.78 7.16
C ASN A 277 -0.08 14.64 5.64
N PRO A 278 -1.32 14.97 5.17
CA PRO A 278 -1.70 14.87 3.76
C PRO A 278 -0.96 15.81 2.81
N PHE A 279 -0.09 16.68 3.32
CA PHE A 279 0.77 17.59 2.55
C PHE A 279 2.26 17.52 3.00
N HIS A 280 2.67 16.42 3.63
CA HIS A 280 4.07 16.15 3.95
C HIS A 280 4.97 16.22 2.70
N THR A 281 6.05 17.00 2.76
CA THR A 281 6.97 17.31 1.65
C THR A 281 6.34 18.02 0.43
N MET A 282 5.04 18.30 0.39
CA MET A 282 4.42 19.06 -0.72
C MET A 282 3.55 20.16 -0.12
N THR A 283 4.20 21.15 0.49
CA THR A 283 3.57 22.08 1.43
C THR A 283 2.48 22.93 0.81
N ILE A 284 2.60 23.28 -0.48
CA ILE A 284 1.61 24.05 -1.23
C ILE A 284 0.23 23.38 -1.29
N LEU A 285 0.15 22.05 -1.11
CA LEU A 285 -1.11 21.33 -1.04
C LEU A 285 -1.99 21.82 0.12
N GLN A 286 -1.41 22.39 1.19
CA GLN A 286 -2.18 22.95 2.30
C GLN A 286 -3.22 23.99 1.84
N GLU A 287 -2.98 24.71 0.74
CA GLU A 287 -3.94 25.67 0.16
C GLU A 287 -5.26 25.04 -0.31
N ARG A 288 -5.26 23.72 -0.52
CA ARG A 288 -6.41 22.95 -0.99
C ARG A 288 -7.03 22.11 0.12
N PHE A 289 -6.39 21.98 1.28
CA PHE A 289 -6.92 21.22 2.40
C PHE A 289 -8.30 21.76 2.83
N PRO A 290 -9.30 20.90 3.11
CA PRO A 290 -9.25 19.44 3.16
C PRO A 290 -9.66 18.73 1.85
N ARG A 291 -9.71 19.45 0.72
CA ARG A 291 -10.08 18.89 -0.59
C ARG A 291 -8.83 18.47 -1.37
N LEU A 292 -8.17 17.44 -0.87
CA LEU A 292 -6.92 16.90 -1.43
C LEU A 292 -7.04 15.46 -1.93
N HIS A 293 -8.22 14.85 -1.86
CA HIS A 293 -8.41 13.43 -2.19
C HIS A 293 -7.97 13.09 -3.61
N TYR A 294 -8.33 13.91 -4.60
CA TYR A 294 -7.78 13.88 -5.95
C TYR A 294 -7.52 15.31 -6.39
N VAL A 295 -6.25 15.69 -6.57
CA VAL A 295 -5.88 17.07 -6.91
C VAL A 295 -5.97 17.23 -8.41
N ARG A 296 -7.01 17.92 -8.88
CA ARG A 296 -7.13 18.40 -10.26
C ARG A 296 -6.90 19.91 -10.29
N PHE A 297 -5.99 20.38 -11.12
CA PHE A 297 -5.68 21.80 -11.22
C PHE A 297 -6.85 22.56 -11.87
N LYS A 298 -7.23 23.69 -11.28
CA LYS A 298 -8.35 24.52 -11.73
C LYS A 298 -7.97 25.43 -12.89
N SER A 299 -6.69 25.73 -13.04
CA SER A 299 -6.13 26.54 -14.13
C SER A 299 -4.69 26.14 -14.43
N GLU A 300 -4.22 26.52 -15.62
CA GLU A 300 -2.82 26.34 -16.01
C GLU A 300 -1.87 27.15 -15.11
N GLU A 301 -2.29 28.34 -14.66
CA GLU A 301 -1.55 29.14 -13.68
C GLU A 301 -1.37 28.40 -12.34
N GLU A 302 -2.43 27.73 -11.85
CA GLU A 302 -2.32 26.91 -10.65
C GLU A 302 -1.36 25.75 -10.86
N ARG A 303 -1.50 25.01 -11.97
CA ARG A 303 -0.64 23.87 -12.29
C ARG A 303 0.84 24.30 -12.36
N ALA A 304 1.14 25.40 -13.03
CA ALA A 304 2.50 25.95 -13.12
C ALA A 304 3.06 26.33 -11.74
N ARG A 305 2.26 26.96 -10.89
CA ARG A 305 2.67 27.34 -9.53
C ARG A 305 2.91 26.11 -8.64
N PHE A 306 2.02 25.12 -8.70
CA PHE A 306 2.18 23.85 -7.99
C PHE A 306 3.41 23.08 -8.49
N ASN A 307 3.66 23.07 -9.80
CA ASN A 307 4.85 22.45 -10.39
C ASN A 307 6.14 23.02 -9.80
N VAL A 308 6.29 24.34 -9.79
CA VAL A 308 7.49 25.01 -9.25
C VAL A 308 7.66 24.75 -7.75
N SER A 309 6.59 24.89 -6.98
CA SER A 309 6.66 24.74 -5.52
C SER A 309 6.96 23.30 -5.11
N ILE A 310 6.27 22.32 -5.68
CA ILE A 310 6.47 20.90 -5.34
C ILE A 310 7.83 20.41 -5.82
N ALA A 311 8.28 20.84 -7.01
CA ALA A 311 9.62 20.51 -7.51
C ALA A 311 10.72 20.97 -6.55
N ALA A 312 10.59 22.19 -6.01
CA ALA A 312 11.50 22.71 -5.00
C ALA A 312 11.48 21.86 -3.71
N ASP A 313 10.30 21.54 -3.18
CA ASP A 313 10.18 20.71 -1.97
C ASP A 313 10.78 19.30 -2.17
N LEU A 314 10.61 18.71 -3.35
CA LEU A 314 11.10 17.37 -3.72
C LEU A 314 12.55 17.36 -4.24
N ARG A 315 13.19 18.53 -4.38
CA ARG A 315 14.54 18.70 -4.92
C ARG A 315 14.70 18.09 -6.31
N VAL A 316 13.80 18.43 -7.21
CA VAL A 316 13.82 18.06 -8.63
C VAL A 316 13.56 19.31 -9.47
N ASP A 317 13.82 19.23 -10.77
CA ASP A 317 13.42 20.29 -11.70
C ASP A 317 11.90 20.30 -11.90
N PRO A 318 11.29 21.46 -12.15
CA PRO A 318 9.90 21.53 -12.58
C PRO A 318 9.65 20.64 -13.79
N ILE A 319 8.53 19.92 -13.77
CA ILE A 319 8.17 18.96 -14.82
C ILE A 319 7.80 19.72 -16.09
N ASP A 320 8.45 19.40 -17.21
CA ASP A 320 7.95 19.80 -18.52
C ASP A 320 6.73 18.95 -18.86
N TYR A 321 5.57 19.60 -18.90
CA TYR A 321 4.29 18.99 -19.22
C TYR A 321 3.66 19.61 -20.48
N SER A 322 4.46 20.34 -21.28
CA SER A 322 4.04 20.81 -22.59
C SER A 322 3.88 19.61 -23.54
N HIS A 323 2.71 19.50 -24.14
CA HIS A 323 2.36 18.46 -25.12
C HIS A 323 1.95 19.13 -26.43
#